data_AF-E0PDJ9-F1
#
_entry.id   AF-E0PDJ9-F1
#
_cell.length_a   1.000
_cell.length_b   1.000
_cell.length_c   1.000
_cell.angle_alpha   90.00
_cell.angle_beta   90.00
_cell.angle_gamma   90.00
#
_symmetry.space_group_name_H-M   'P 1'
#
loop_
_entity.id
_entity.type
_entity.pdbx_description
1 polymer ?
#
loop_
_entity_poly.entity_id
_entity_poly.type
_entity_poly.pdbx_seq_one_letter_code
_entity_poly.pdbx_strand_id
1 'polypeptide(L)'
;MNDKFEKFFTDVLNETMEEHLKTLKNQSETDEFLDKFERADFSELYQTILNDISIQMVNNAKTIMHENSIFFRNEKNEVLANINQKWSNAFVTSEAMYIMVLEAVENYSKFVNELDVQEREKSIQTYTALKYIHGRGLQQFLEIITLMENGFADGAYARWRSLYELTIIAYFISKYGEKVAHSYISSENSEDRYEWARVCGEFKDKK
;
A
#
# COMPACT_ATOMS: atom_id res chain seq x y z
N MET A 1 8.57 -5.98 -24.93
CA MET A 1 10.02 -5.74 -24.72
C MET A 1 10.83 -6.52 -25.74
N ASN A 2 10.48 -7.80 -26.02
CA ASN A 2 11.03 -8.60 -27.12
C ASN A 2 11.09 -7.85 -28.47
N ASP A 3 9.98 -7.30 -28.96
CA ASP A 3 9.95 -6.63 -30.28
C ASP A 3 10.97 -5.49 -30.45
N LYS A 4 11.28 -4.74 -29.39
CA LYS A 4 12.20 -3.60 -29.51
C LYS A 4 13.66 -4.04 -29.58
N PHE A 5 14.02 -5.06 -28.80
CA PHE A 5 15.38 -5.58 -28.81
C PHE A 5 15.63 -6.42 -30.06
N GLU A 6 14.66 -7.22 -30.47
CA GLU A 6 14.72 -7.99 -31.71
C GLU A 6 14.91 -7.06 -32.91
N LYS A 7 14.12 -5.98 -32.99
CA LYS A 7 14.32 -4.95 -34.00
C LYS A 7 15.71 -4.32 -33.95
N PHE A 8 16.18 -3.92 -32.76
CA PHE A 8 17.53 -3.37 -32.59
C PHE A 8 18.62 -4.35 -33.07
N PHE A 9 18.51 -5.62 -32.70
CA PHE A 9 19.45 -6.65 -33.11
C PHE A 9 19.46 -6.85 -34.62
N THR A 10 18.28 -6.92 -35.24
CA THR A 10 18.14 -7.02 -36.70
C THR A 10 18.70 -5.78 -37.40
N ASP A 11 18.43 -4.58 -36.89
CA ASP A 11 18.95 -3.32 -37.45
C ASP A 11 20.48 -3.31 -37.40
N VAL A 12 21.09 -3.69 -36.26
CA VAL A 12 22.55 -3.78 -36.09
C VAL A 12 23.17 -4.86 -36.97
N LEU A 13 22.54 -6.03 -37.10
CA LEU A 13 23.00 -7.09 -38.01
C LEU A 13 23.02 -6.59 -39.45
N ASN A 14 21.97 -5.90 -39.89
CA ASN A 14 21.86 -5.36 -41.24
C ASN A 14 22.90 -4.26 -41.49
N GLU A 15 23.09 -3.33 -40.56
CA GLU A 15 24.14 -2.31 -40.67
C GLU A 15 25.54 -2.96 -40.76
N THR A 16 25.83 -3.95 -39.93
CA THR A 16 27.11 -4.68 -39.96
C THR A 16 27.31 -5.41 -41.28
N MET A 17 26.25 -6.02 -41.81
CA MET A 17 26.26 -6.66 -43.12
C MET A 17 26.57 -5.64 -44.23
N GLU A 18 25.88 -4.50 -44.25
CA GLU A 18 26.09 -3.44 -45.24
C GLU A 18 27.51 -2.86 -45.19
N GLU A 19 28.09 -2.71 -44.00
CA GLU A 19 29.48 -2.29 -43.84
C GLU A 19 30.46 -3.31 -44.42
N HIS A 20 30.21 -4.61 -44.19
CA HIS A 20 31.07 -5.66 -44.74
C HIS A 20 30.99 -5.73 -46.27
N LEU A 21 29.79 -5.58 -46.85
CA LEU A 21 29.59 -5.57 -48.31
C LEU A 21 30.44 -4.48 -49.00
N LYS A 22 30.65 -3.32 -48.37
CA LYS A 22 31.50 -2.24 -48.90
C LYS A 22 32.98 -2.61 -48.97
N THR A 23 33.42 -3.65 -48.27
CA THR A 23 34.82 -4.09 -48.24
C THR A 23 35.16 -5.13 -49.32
N LEU A 24 34.14 -5.74 -49.92
CA LEU A 24 34.30 -6.75 -50.96
C LEU A 24 34.62 -6.11 -52.31
N LYS A 25 35.48 -6.75 -53.11
CA LYS A 25 36.08 -6.11 -54.31
C LYS A 25 35.43 -6.52 -55.62
N ASN A 26 34.67 -7.61 -55.64
CA ASN A 26 34.06 -8.15 -56.86
C ASN A 26 32.67 -8.74 -56.59
N GLN A 27 31.88 -8.83 -57.66
CA GLN A 27 30.48 -9.26 -57.60
C GLN A 27 30.34 -10.72 -57.13
N SER A 28 31.28 -11.58 -57.52
CA SER A 28 31.29 -13.00 -57.13
C SER A 28 31.44 -13.19 -55.62
N GLU A 29 32.37 -12.46 -54.97
CA GLU A 29 32.53 -12.48 -53.51
C GLU A 29 31.28 -11.95 -52.79
N THR A 30 30.63 -10.96 -53.39
CA THR A 30 29.40 -10.33 -52.85
C THR A 30 28.24 -11.32 -52.85
N ASP A 31 28.00 -11.98 -53.99
CA ASP A 31 26.90 -12.92 -54.16
C ASP A 31 27.10 -14.17 -53.28
N GLU A 32 28.34 -14.65 -53.13
CA GLU A 32 28.67 -15.77 -52.23
C GLU A 32 28.43 -15.43 -50.75
N PHE A 33 28.81 -14.23 -50.32
CA PHE A 33 28.59 -13.78 -48.95
C PHE A 33 27.10 -13.65 -48.63
N LEU A 34 26.30 -13.07 -49.52
CA LEU A 34 24.85 -12.91 -49.33
C LEU A 34 24.15 -14.26 -49.20
N ASP A 35 24.46 -15.25 -50.05
CA ASP A 35 23.90 -16.60 -49.95
C ASP A 35 24.26 -17.26 -48.61
N LYS A 36 25.47 -17.03 -48.11
CA LYS A 36 25.90 -17.53 -46.80
C LYS A 36 25.22 -16.80 -45.64
N PHE A 37 25.02 -15.50 -45.76
CA PHE A 37 24.38 -14.67 -44.73
C PHE A 37 22.89 -15.00 -44.61
N GLU A 38 22.16 -15.13 -45.72
CA GLU A 38 20.74 -15.51 -45.73
C GLU A 38 20.49 -16.89 -45.11
N ARG A 39 21.45 -17.81 -45.22
CA ARG A 39 21.38 -19.16 -44.64
C ARG A 39 21.92 -19.24 -43.21
N ALA A 40 22.51 -18.17 -42.69
CA ALA A 40 23.10 -18.19 -41.34
C ALA A 40 22.00 -18.13 -40.27
N ASP A 41 22.17 -18.93 -39.22
CA ASP A 41 21.33 -18.86 -38.02
C ASP A 41 22.02 -18.02 -36.95
N PHE A 42 21.42 -16.87 -36.62
CA PHE A 42 21.93 -15.95 -35.60
C PHE A 42 21.29 -16.17 -34.22
N SER A 43 20.46 -17.21 -34.03
CA SER A 43 19.73 -17.45 -32.78
C SER A 43 20.67 -17.60 -31.58
N GLU A 44 21.80 -18.30 -31.73
CA GLU A 44 22.78 -18.46 -30.66
C GLU A 44 23.46 -17.13 -30.29
N LEU A 45 23.82 -16.33 -31.30
CA LEU A 45 24.38 -14.99 -31.10
C LEU A 45 23.38 -14.08 -30.39
N TYR A 46 22.11 -14.10 -30.83
CA TYR A 46 21.02 -13.34 -30.23
C TYR A 46 20.85 -13.70 -28.74
N GLN A 47 20.80 -14.99 -28.41
CA GLN A 47 20.69 -15.45 -27.02
C GLN A 47 21.91 -15.07 -26.18
N THR A 48 23.11 -15.14 -26.75
CA THR A 48 24.35 -14.77 -26.05
C THR A 48 24.35 -13.29 -25.71
N ILE A 49 24.07 -12.42 -26.68
CA ILE A 49 24.01 -10.97 -26.46
C ILE A 49 22.91 -10.61 -25.46
N LEU A 50 21.74 -11.25 -25.57
CA LEU A 50 20.65 -11.06 -24.60
C LEU A 50 21.10 -11.39 -23.17
N ASN A 51 21.76 -12.53 -22.98
CA ASN A 51 22.24 -12.96 -21.67
C ASN A 51 23.32 -12.01 -21.13
N ASP A 52 24.28 -11.62 -21.97
CA ASP A 52 25.36 -10.72 -21.58
C ASP A 52 24.84 -9.34 -21.19
N ILE A 53 23.93 -8.75 -21.99
CA ILE A 53 23.29 -7.47 -21.67
C ILE A 53 22.50 -7.58 -20.35
N SER A 54 21.77 -8.68 -20.15
CA SER A 54 21.01 -8.90 -18.93
C SER A 54 21.92 -8.97 -17.70
N ILE A 55 23.05 -9.70 -17.80
CA ILE A 55 24.06 -9.80 -16.74
C ILE A 55 24.69 -8.43 -16.48
N GLN A 56 25.06 -7.69 -17.53
CA GLN A 56 25.63 -6.35 -17.42
C GLN A 56 24.65 -5.37 -16.79
N MET A 57 23.36 -5.39 -17.16
CA MET A 57 22.34 -4.55 -16.53
C MET A 57 22.24 -4.79 -15.03
N VAL A 58 22.21 -6.06 -14.61
CA VAL A 58 22.16 -6.42 -13.18
C VAL A 58 23.43 -5.98 -12.46
N ASN A 59 24.60 -6.21 -13.06
CA ASN A 59 25.87 -5.81 -12.47
C ASN A 59 25.99 -4.29 -12.36
N ASN A 60 25.59 -3.55 -13.39
CA ASN A 60 25.53 -2.09 -13.35
C ASN A 60 24.58 -1.60 -12.27
N ALA A 61 23.38 -2.17 -12.18
CA ALA A 61 22.41 -1.85 -11.14
C ALA A 61 22.99 -2.08 -9.74
N LYS A 62 23.71 -3.18 -9.52
CA LYS A 62 24.41 -3.47 -8.24
C LYS A 62 25.51 -2.44 -7.94
N THR A 63 26.27 -2.03 -8.94
CA THR A 63 27.33 -1.03 -8.78
C THR A 63 26.77 0.30 -8.31
N ILE A 64 25.65 0.74 -8.89
CA ILE A 64 25.05 2.06 -8.58
C ILE A 64 23.94 2.01 -7.51
N MET A 65 23.58 0.84 -6.98
CA MET A 65 22.40 0.70 -6.12
C MET A 65 22.50 1.54 -4.84
N HIS A 66 23.70 1.64 -4.26
CA HIS A 66 23.91 2.38 -3.03
C HIS A 66 23.76 3.89 -3.27
N GLU A 67 24.37 4.41 -4.34
CA GLU A 67 24.26 5.81 -4.73
C GLU A 67 22.82 6.19 -5.07
N ASN A 68 22.13 5.37 -5.87
CA ASN A 68 20.72 5.57 -6.19
C ASN A 68 19.83 5.53 -4.94
N SER A 69 20.11 4.62 -3.99
CA SER A 69 19.37 4.56 -2.73
C SER A 69 19.59 5.81 -1.88
N ILE A 70 20.81 6.36 -1.86
CA ILE A 70 21.10 7.63 -1.18
C ILE A 70 20.33 8.78 -1.84
N PHE A 71 20.36 8.87 -3.17
CA PHE A 71 19.62 9.90 -3.90
C PHE A 71 18.12 9.84 -3.59
N PHE A 72 17.51 8.66 -3.71
CA PHE A 72 16.10 8.46 -3.40
C PHE A 72 15.76 8.81 -1.94
N ARG A 73 16.64 8.47 -0.98
CA ARG A 73 16.45 8.82 0.43
C ARG A 73 16.54 10.33 0.65
N ASN A 74 17.41 11.03 -0.06
CA ASN A 74 17.53 12.48 0.03
C ASN A 74 16.28 13.18 -0.51
N GLU A 75 15.77 12.77 -1.67
CA GLU A 75 14.49 13.26 -2.21
C GLU A 75 13.34 13.03 -1.24
N LYS A 76 13.27 11.82 -0.66
CA LYS A 76 12.28 11.51 0.38
C LYS A 76 12.41 12.46 1.56
N ASN A 77 13.62 12.66 2.08
CA ASN A 77 13.85 13.52 3.25
C ASN A 77 13.45 14.99 2.97
N GLU A 78 13.65 15.48 1.76
CA GLU A 78 13.20 16.82 1.35
C GLU A 78 11.67 16.93 1.41
N VAL A 79 10.95 15.92 0.90
CA VAL A 79 9.48 15.86 0.99
C VAL A 79 9.03 15.83 2.46
N LEU A 80 9.65 15.01 3.30
CA LEU A 80 9.32 14.93 4.73
C LEU A 80 9.59 16.24 5.46
N ALA A 81 10.70 16.92 5.15
CA ALA A 81 11.02 18.23 5.71
C ALA A 81 9.96 19.27 5.34
N ASN A 82 9.52 19.28 4.08
CA ASN A 82 8.45 20.17 3.60
C ASN A 82 7.09 19.90 4.28
N ILE A 83 6.75 18.62 4.50
CA ILE A 83 5.55 18.23 5.23
C ILE A 83 5.64 18.73 6.67
N ASN A 84 6.75 18.44 7.36
CA ASN A 84 6.93 18.84 8.75
C ASN A 84 6.94 20.36 8.92
N GLN A 85 7.61 21.09 8.02
CA GLN A 85 7.62 22.56 8.04
C GLN A 85 6.22 23.17 7.95
N LYS A 86 5.32 22.56 7.16
CA LYS A 86 3.96 23.05 6.97
C LYS A 86 2.98 22.59 8.06
N TRP A 87 3.13 21.36 8.54
CA TRP A 87 2.08 20.68 9.31
C TRP A 87 2.49 20.25 10.73
N SER A 88 3.72 20.54 11.18
CA SER A 88 4.20 20.16 12.53
C SER A 88 3.22 20.51 13.65
N ASN A 89 2.71 21.74 13.65
CA ASN A 89 1.75 22.18 14.67
C ASN A 89 0.45 21.36 14.66
N ALA A 90 -0.02 20.93 13.48
CA ALA A 90 -1.19 20.08 13.36
C ALA A 90 -0.92 18.66 13.87
N PHE A 91 0.28 18.12 13.64
CA PHE A 91 0.68 16.82 14.19
C PHE A 91 0.79 16.87 15.70
N VAL A 92 1.47 17.87 16.28
CA VAL A 92 1.55 18.06 17.75
C VAL A 92 0.16 18.17 18.37
N THR A 93 -0.74 18.93 17.74
CA THR A 93 -2.13 19.05 18.24
C THR A 93 -2.88 17.72 18.14
N SER A 94 -2.64 16.95 17.08
CA SER A 94 -3.24 15.63 16.87
C SER A 94 -2.74 14.61 17.90
N GLU A 95 -1.46 14.63 18.24
CA GLU A 95 -0.87 13.81 19.30
C GLU A 95 -1.45 14.17 20.67
N ALA A 96 -1.60 15.46 20.98
CA ALA A 96 -2.27 15.90 22.20
C ALA A 96 -3.72 15.39 22.26
N MET A 97 -4.45 15.45 21.15
CA MET A 97 -5.80 14.88 21.06
C MET A 97 -5.81 13.37 21.35
N TYR A 98 -4.87 12.61 20.77
CA TYR A 98 -4.72 11.19 21.04
C TYR A 98 -4.53 10.91 22.54
N ILE A 99 -3.62 11.64 23.20
CA ILE A 99 -3.33 11.49 24.63
C ILE A 99 -4.59 11.79 25.45
N MET A 100 -5.26 12.91 25.19
CA MET A 100 -6.47 13.30 25.91
C MET A 100 -7.59 12.24 25.78
N VAL A 101 -7.77 11.67 24.59
CA VAL A 101 -8.78 10.62 24.36
C VAL A 101 -8.39 9.33 25.07
N LEU A 102 -7.12 8.94 25.04
CA LEU A 102 -6.62 7.75 25.74
C LEU A 102 -6.85 7.88 27.25
N GLU A 103 -6.46 9.00 27.84
CA GLU A 103 -6.66 9.28 29.27
C GLU A 103 -8.15 9.29 29.64
N ALA A 104 -9.01 9.88 28.80
CA ALA A 104 -10.45 9.89 29.03
C ALA A 104 -11.03 8.46 29.06
N VAL A 105 -10.60 7.59 28.14
CA VAL A 105 -11.03 6.18 28.10
C VAL A 105 -10.51 5.38 29.28
N GLU A 106 -9.28 5.63 29.73
CA GLU A 106 -8.72 5.00 30.93
C GLU A 106 -9.50 5.40 32.19
N ASN A 107 -9.80 6.69 32.33
CA ASN A 107 -10.59 7.20 33.46
C ASN A 107 -12.02 6.65 33.44
N TYR A 108 -12.65 6.60 32.27
CA TYR A 108 -13.96 5.99 32.14
C TYR A 108 -13.94 4.49 32.47
N SER A 109 -12.87 3.79 32.08
CA SER A 109 -12.71 2.37 32.40
C SER A 109 -12.56 2.13 33.90
N LYS A 110 -11.83 2.99 34.61
CA LYS A 110 -11.73 2.96 36.09
C LYS A 110 -13.08 3.18 36.74
N PHE A 111 -13.80 4.22 36.30
CA PHE A 111 -15.15 4.52 36.78
C PHE A 111 -16.09 3.31 36.63
N VAL A 112 -16.14 2.68 35.45
CA VAL A 112 -17.00 1.51 35.21
C VAL A 112 -16.61 0.31 36.08
N ASN A 113 -15.31 0.13 36.38
CA ASN A 113 -14.84 -0.93 37.25
C ASN A 113 -15.21 -0.71 38.74
N GLU A 114 -15.37 0.55 39.15
CA GLU A 114 -15.76 0.97 40.51
C GLU A 114 -17.27 0.95 40.74
N LEU A 115 -18.09 0.84 39.68
CA LEU A 115 -19.55 0.71 39.79
C LEU A 115 -19.96 -0.56 40.55
N ASP A 116 -21.13 -0.50 41.18
CA ASP A 116 -21.76 -1.69 41.75
C ASP A 116 -21.99 -2.75 40.67
N VAL A 117 -21.87 -4.03 41.07
CA VAL A 117 -21.99 -5.16 40.14
C VAL A 117 -23.33 -5.15 39.41
N GLN A 118 -24.44 -4.86 40.11
CA GLN A 118 -25.77 -4.84 39.51
C GLN A 118 -25.94 -3.69 38.53
N GLU A 119 -25.30 -2.54 38.78
CA GLU A 119 -25.33 -1.40 37.87
C GLU A 119 -24.48 -1.66 36.63
N ARG A 120 -23.28 -2.23 36.82
CA ARG A 120 -22.37 -2.59 35.73
C ARG A 120 -22.98 -3.63 34.79
N GLU A 121 -23.65 -4.64 35.32
CA GLU A 121 -24.28 -5.71 34.54
C GLU A 121 -25.37 -5.20 33.58
N LYS A 122 -26.02 -4.07 33.87
CA LYS A 122 -27.06 -3.48 33.01
C LYS A 122 -26.54 -2.99 31.66
N SER A 123 -25.25 -2.70 31.55
CA SER A 123 -24.66 -2.05 30.38
C SER A 123 -23.28 -2.62 30.01
N ILE A 124 -23.00 -3.85 30.45
CA ILE A 124 -21.66 -4.45 30.34
C ILE A 124 -21.28 -4.69 28.88
N GLN A 125 -22.22 -5.12 28.04
CA GLN A 125 -21.99 -5.36 26.62
C GLN A 125 -21.79 -4.03 25.88
N THR A 126 -22.58 -3.00 26.21
CA THR A 126 -22.44 -1.65 25.66
C THR A 126 -21.05 -1.09 25.97
N TYR A 127 -20.63 -1.13 27.24
CA TYR A 127 -19.30 -0.70 27.64
C TYR A 127 -18.21 -1.49 26.92
N THR A 128 -18.33 -2.82 26.87
CA THR A 128 -17.35 -3.70 26.23
C THR A 128 -17.21 -3.39 24.74
N ALA A 129 -18.32 -3.28 24.02
CA ALA A 129 -18.32 -2.96 22.59
C ALA A 129 -17.69 -1.59 22.31
N LEU A 130 -18.09 -0.56 23.06
CA LEU A 130 -17.55 0.79 22.89
C LEU A 130 -16.06 0.84 23.23
N LYS A 131 -15.61 0.13 24.29
CA LYS A 131 -14.19 0.04 24.64
C LYS A 131 -13.36 -0.57 23.51
N TYR A 132 -13.84 -1.64 22.87
CA TYR A 132 -13.15 -2.23 21.72
C TYR A 132 -13.10 -1.28 20.52
N ILE A 133 -14.22 -0.62 20.21
CA ILE A 133 -14.28 0.37 19.12
C ILE A 133 -13.32 1.54 19.39
N HIS A 134 -13.26 2.04 20.63
CA HIS A 134 -12.33 3.10 21.02
C HIS A 134 -10.87 2.66 20.85
N GLY A 135 -10.51 1.47 21.32
CA GLY A 135 -9.15 0.92 21.13
C GLY A 135 -8.78 0.83 19.64
N ARG A 136 -9.70 0.35 18.81
CA ARG A 136 -9.50 0.30 17.35
C ARG A 136 -9.43 1.70 16.73
N GLY A 137 -10.23 2.64 17.21
CA GLY A 137 -10.23 4.03 16.76
C GLY A 137 -8.90 4.74 17.05
N LEU A 138 -8.35 4.55 18.25
CA LEU A 138 -7.02 5.05 18.63
C LEU A 138 -5.91 4.46 17.74
N GLN A 139 -5.95 3.15 17.50
CA GLN A 139 -5.02 2.50 16.56
C GLN A 139 -5.16 3.08 15.15
N GLN A 140 -6.40 3.27 14.66
CA GLN A 140 -6.66 3.80 13.34
C GLN A 140 -6.15 5.24 13.20
N PHE A 141 -6.26 6.03 14.26
CA PHE A 141 -5.73 7.39 14.33
C PHE A 141 -4.19 7.41 14.27
N LEU A 142 -3.50 6.52 14.99
CA LEU A 142 -2.03 6.41 14.89
C LEU A 142 -1.59 6.05 13.46
N GLU A 143 -2.28 5.10 12.82
CA GLU A 143 -2.01 4.76 11.41
C GLU A 143 -2.17 5.98 10.49
N ILE A 144 -3.22 6.79 10.71
CA ILE A 144 -3.47 8.03 9.97
C ILE A 144 -2.31 9.02 10.14
N ILE A 145 -1.91 9.32 11.38
CA ILE A 145 -0.83 10.28 11.65
C ILE A 145 0.47 9.80 11.00
N THR A 146 0.84 8.53 11.20
CA THR A 146 2.05 7.95 10.59
C THR A 146 2.05 8.08 9.07
N LEU A 147 0.93 7.81 8.41
CA LEU A 147 0.82 7.93 6.96
C LEU A 147 0.95 9.38 6.49
N MET A 148 0.32 10.33 7.19
CA MET A 148 0.42 11.76 6.85
C MET A 148 1.83 12.30 7.02
N GLU A 149 2.51 11.95 8.11
CA GLU A 149 3.90 12.35 8.39
C GLU A 149 4.87 11.82 7.33
N ASN A 150 4.58 10.65 6.75
CA ASN A 150 5.41 10.02 5.72
C ASN A 150 4.98 10.37 4.28
N GLY A 151 4.01 11.28 4.08
CA GLY A 151 3.58 11.75 2.76
C GLY A 151 2.61 10.82 2.02
N PHE A 152 2.00 9.85 2.70
CA PHE A 152 1.03 8.91 2.13
C PHE A 152 -0.42 9.40 2.30
N ALA A 153 -0.76 10.53 1.66
CA ALA A 153 -2.05 11.20 1.85
C ALA A 153 -3.27 10.31 1.50
N ASP A 154 -3.25 9.60 0.37
CA ASP A 154 -4.36 8.72 -0.03
C ASP A 154 -4.53 7.53 0.92
N GLY A 155 -3.42 7.00 1.42
CA GLY A 155 -3.42 5.96 2.44
C GLY A 155 -4.06 6.46 3.74
N ALA A 156 -3.66 7.65 4.20
CA ALA A 156 -4.25 8.29 5.37
C ALA A 156 -5.76 8.55 5.17
N TYR A 157 -6.18 9.00 3.99
CA TYR A 157 -7.58 9.23 3.66
C TYR A 157 -8.42 7.95 3.73
N ALA A 158 -7.90 6.82 3.22
CA ALA A 158 -8.57 5.53 3.34
C ALA A 158 -8.78 5.14 4.81
N ARG A 159 -7.79 5.40 5.68
CA ARG A 159 -7.88 5.16 7.12
C ARG A 159 -8.86 6.09 7.83
N TRP A 160 -8.96 7.36 7.41
CA TRP A 160 -9.98 8.28 7.91
C TRP A 160 -11.41 7.77 7.67
N ARG A 161 -11.67 7.15 6.51
CA ARG A 161 -12.98 6.53 6.22
C ARG A 161 -13.29 5.39 7.17
N SER A 162 -12.31 4.54 7.48
CA SER A 162 -12.47 3.47 8.47
C SER A 162 -12.72 4.01 9.88
N LEU A 163 -12.03 5.09 10.29
CA LEU A 163 -12.28 5.74 11.57
C LEU A 163 -13.69 6.34 11.64
N TYR A 164 -14.17 6.94 10.54
CA TYR A 164 -15.54 7.42 10.44
C TYR A 164 -16.56 6.28 10.58
N GLU A 165 -16.34 5.14 9.91
CA GLU A 165 -17.18 3.95 10.05
C GLU A 165 -17.27 3.47 11.51
N LEU A 166 -16.13 3.37 12.21
CA LEU A 166 -16.08 3.03 13.63
C LEU A 166 -16.88 4.02 14.48
N THR A 167 -16.80 5.31 14.18
CA THR A 167 -17.56 6.36 14.87
C THR A 167 -19.07 6.15 14.70
N ILE A 168 -19.52 5.82 13.47
CA ILE A 168 -20.93 5.55 13.19
C ILE A 168 -21.40 4.28 13.92
N ILE A 169 -20.58 3.23 13.96
CA ILE A 169 -20.89 2.00 14.70
C ILE A 169 -21.01 2.30 16.21
N ALA A 170 -20.07 3.04 16.79
CA ALA A 170 -20.11 3.43 18.20
C ALA A 170 -21.37 4.24 18.51
N TYR A 171 -21.69 5.23 17.68
CA TYR A 171 -22.91 6.04 17.83
C TYR A 171 -24.17 5.17 17.76
N PHE A 172 -24.23 4.25 16.79
CA PHE A 172 -25.37 3.34 16.63
C PHE A 172 -25.55 2.44 17.85
N ILE A 173 -24.47 1.83 18.35
CA ILE A 173 -24.51 1.00 19.56
C ILE A 173 -24.93 1.85 20.77
N SER A 174 -24.39 3.06 20.94
CA SER A 174 -24.77 3.96 22.03
C SER A 174 -26.25 4.35 21.98
N LYS A 175 -26.83 4.51 20.78
CA LYS A 175 -28.24 4.85 20.59
C LYS A 175 -29.20 3.72 20.97
N TYR A 176 -28.90 2.48 20.60
CA TYR A 176 -29.81 1.34 20.79
C TYR A 176 -29.45 0.45 21.99
N GLY A 177 -28.28 0.68 22.60
CA GLY A 177 -27.88 0.11 23.88
C GLY A 177 -27.58 -1.40 23.87
N GLU A 178 -27.78 -2.01 25.03
CA GLU A 178 -27.21 -3.31 25.41
C GLU A 178 -27.50 -4.45 24.45
N LYS A 179 -28.73 -4.53 23.95
CA LYS A 179 -29.15 -5.60 23.04
C LYS A 179 -28.37 -5.56 21.71
N VAL A 180 -28.15 -4.36 21.17
CA VAL A 180 -27.40 -4.16 19.94
C VAL A 180 -25.90 -4.36 20.19
N ALA A 181 -25.39 -3.87 21.32
CA ALA A 181 -23.99 -4.09 21.70
C ALA A 181 -23.64 -5.58 21.82
N HIS A 182 -24.52 -6.36 22.46
CA HIS A 182 -24.36 -7.80 22.55
C HIS A 182 -24.33 -8.46 21.17
N SER A 183 -25.28 -8.11 20.30
CA SER A 183 -25.32 -8.64 18.93
C SER A 183 -24.08 -8.29 18.12
N TYR A 184 -23.53 -7.08 18.30
CA TYR A 184 -22.29 -6.65 17.65
C TYR A 184 -21.12 -7.55 18.07
N ILE A 185 -20.93 -7.74 19.39
CA ILE A 185 -19.86 -8.59 19.93
C ILE A 185 -20.01 -10.04 19.44
N SER A 186 -21.23 -10.59 19.46
CA SER A 186 -21.48 -11.97 19.00
C SER A 186 -21.31 -12.17 17.50
N SER A 187 -21.29 -11.09 16.70
CA SER A 187 -21.20 -11.16 15.23
C SER A 187 -19.77 -11.16 14.69
N GLU A 188 -18.75 -11.24 15.54
CA GLU A 188 -17.32 -11.13 15.17
C GLU A 188 -16.91 -12.06 14.01
N ASN A 189 -17.50 -13.25 13.91
CA ASN A 189 -17.22 -14.26 12.87
C ASN A 189 -18.35 -14.42 11.84
N SER A 190 -19.29 -13.47 11.74
CA SER A 190 -20.38 -13.54 10.78
C SER A 190 -19.95 -13.14 9.37
N GLU A 191 -20.57 -13.74 8.35
CA GLU A 191 -20.31 -13.40 6.94
C GLU A 191 -20.92 -12.04 6.54
N ASP A 192 -22.03 -11.64 7.18
CA ASP A 192 -22.69 -10.35 6.95
C ASP A 192 -22.25 -9.32 7.99
N ARG A 193 -21.38 -8.39 7.54
CA ARG A 193 -20.71 -7.36 8.35
C ARG A 193 -21.66 -6.54 9.25
N TYR A 194 -22.93 -6.35 8.89
CA TYR A 194 -23.86 -5.49 9.62
C TYR A 194 -25.16 -6.17 10.06
N GLU A 195 -25.23 -7.50 10.00
CA GLU A 195 -26.43 -8.22 10.42
C GLU A 195 -26.82 -7.92 11.87
N TRP A 196 -25.82 -7.75 12.74
CA TRP A 196 -26.01 -7.38 14.15
C TRP A 196 -26.85 -6.11 14.35
N ALA A 197 -26.85 -5.19 13.40
CA ALA A 197 -27.59 -3.94 13.51
C ALA A 197 -29.10 -4.16 13.43
N ARG A 198 -29.57 -5.26 12.82
CA ARG A 198 -31.01 -5.56 12.65
C ARG A 198 -31.74 -5.75 13.97
N VAL A 199 -31.03 -6.15 15.02
CA VAL A 199 -31.56 -6.35 16.36
C VAL A 199 -32.19 -5.08 16.96
N CYS A 200 -31.87 -3.90 16.41
CA CYS A 200 -32.48 -2.62 16.79
C CYS A 200 -33.97 -2.49 16.42
N GLY A 201 -34.46 -3.28 15.46
CA GLY A 201 -35.86 -3.28 15.02
C GLY A 201 -36.24 -2.23 13.98
N GLU A 202 -35.30 -1.40 13.51
CA GLU A 202 -35.55 -0.34 12.51
C GLU A 202 -35.42 -0.80 11.06
N PHE A 203 -34.86 -2.00 10.83
CA PHE A 203 -34.59 -2.53 9.50
C PHE A 203 -35.61 -3.63 9.14
N LYS A 204 -36.11 -3.61 7.90
CA LYS A 204 -36.95 -4.68 7.36
C LYS A 204 -36.15 -5.97 7.19
N ASP A 205 -36.77 -7.11 7.43
CA ASP A 205 -36.15 -8.43 7.18
C ASP A 205 -35.68 -8.57 5.72
N LYS A 206 -34.61 -9.35 5.51
CA LYS A 206 -34.17 -9.70 4.15
C LYS A 206 -35.34 -10.39 3.44
N LYS A 207 -35.73 -9.86 2.28
CA LYS A 207 -36.63 -10.54 1.34
C LYS A 207 -35.98 -11.81 0.80
#